data_AF-A0A8T3WDR0-F1
#
_entry.id   AF-A0A8T3WDR0-F1
#
_cell.length_a   1.000
_cell.length_b   1.000
_cell.length_c   1.000
_cell.angle_alpha   90.00
_cell.angle_beta   90.00
_cell.angle_gamma   90.00
#
_symmetry.space_group_name_H-M   'P 1'
#
loop_
_entity.id
_entity.type
_entity.pdbx_description
1 polymer ?
#
loop_
_entity_poly.entity_id
_entity_poly.type
_entity_poly.pdbx_seq_one_letter_code
_entity_poly.pdbx_strand_id
1 'polypeptide(L)'
;MSSEDEARKIQEKILEIETMAKKFMTQEAISRYGTLKSAHIQKALQAIALIAQLASQNQIKEKITDEQFKQLLMRLEPEKKETRIIRK
;
A
#
# COMPACT_ATOMS: atom_id res chain seq x y z
N MET A 1 3.63 30.44 2.08
CA MET A 1 2.81 29.23 2.26
C MET A 1 3.18 28.63 3.60
N SER A 2 2.20 28.39 4.46
CA SER A 2 2.45 27.88 5.82
C SER A 2 2.60 26.35 5.78
N SER A 3 3.40 25.77 6.69
CA SER A 3 3.63 24.32 6.77
C SER A 3 2.33 23.51 6.94
N GLU A 4 1.28 24.12 7.48
CA GLU A 4 -0.06 23.53 7.62
C GLU A 4 -0.79 23.35 6.27
N ASP A 5 -0.54 24.22 5.30
CA ASP A 5 -1.14 24.11 3.97
C ASP A 5 -0.49 22.97 3.17
N GLU A 6 0.82 22.77 3.36
CA GLU A 6 1.55 21.67 2.74
C GLU A 6 1.11 20.32 3.30
N ALA A 7 0.96 20.22 4.63
CA ALA A 7 0.47 19.01 5.28
C ALA A 7 -0.94 18.62 4.80
N ARG A 8 -1.85 19.61 4.67
CA ARG A 8 -3.20 19.39 4.14
C ARG A 8 -3.18 18.88 2.70
N LYS A 9 -2.41 19.52 1.82
CA LYS A 9 -2.26 19.08 0.42
C LYS A 9 -1.72 17.66 0.31
N ILE A 10 -0.79 17.28 1.18
CA ILE A 10 -0.24 15.91 1.21
C ILE A 10 -1.32 14.92 1.66
N GLN A 11 -2.10 15.25 2.69
CA GLN A 11 -3.19 14.39 3.15
C GLN A 11 -4.27 14.20 2.09
N GLU A 12 -4.67 15.27 1.40
CA GLU A 12 -5.65 15.20 0.31
C GLU A 12 -5.18 14.25 -0.80
N LYS A 13 -3.91 14.36 -1.23
CA LYS A 13 -3.32 13.45 -2.22
C LYS A 13 -3.33 11.99 -1.75
N ILE A 14 -2.99 11.74 -0.49
CA ILE A 14 -3.02 10.38 0.06
C ILE A 14 -4.45 9.81 0.01
N LEU A 15 -5.45 10.64 0.36
CA LEU A 15 -6.85 10.23 0.40
C LEU A 15 -7.40 9.94 -0.99
N GLU A 16 -6.99 10.72 -1.99
CA GLU A 16 -7.32 10.49 -3.41
C GLU A 16 -6.76 9.15 -3.90
N ILE A 17 -5.47 8.88 -3.64
CA ILE A 17 -4.81 7.61 -3.98
C ILE A 17 -5.51 6.44 -3.29
N GLU A 18 -5.83 6.56 -2.00
CA GLU A 18 -6.58 5.55 -1.26
C GLU A 18 -7.94 5.26 -1.90
N THR A 19 -8.68 6.32 -2.24
CA THR A 19 -10.03 6.18 -2.80
C THR A 19 -9.99 5.52 -4.17
N MET A 20 -9.01 5.88 -5.00
CA MET A 20 -8.81 5.25 -6.30
C MET A 20 -8.49 3.77 -6.14
N ALA A 21 -7.49 3.42 -5.33
CA ALA A 21 -7.07 2.04 -5.15
C ALA A 21 -8.16 1.16 -4.52
N LYS A 22 -8.91 1.66 -3.53
CA LYS A 22 -10.02 0.92 -2.88
C LYS A 22 -11.12 0.50 -3.88
N LYS A 23 -11.36 1.25 -4.95
CA LYS A 23 -12.33 0.87 -6.01
C LYS A 23 -11.93 -0.45 -6.70
N PHE A 24 -10.63 -0.70 -6.78
CA PHE A 24 -10.04 -1.88 -7.39
C PHE A 24 -9.76 -2.98 -6.38
N MET A 25 -10.28 -2.89 -5.15
CA MET A 25 -10.08 -3.89 -4.11
C MET A 25 -11.40 -4.52 -3.69
N THR A 26 -11.32 -5.76 -3.23
CA THR A 26 -12.41 -6.44 -2.51
C THR A 26 -12.56 -5.87 -1.09
N GLN A 27 -13.73 -6.07 -0.47
CA GLN A 27 -13.96 -5.59 0.90
C GLN A 27 -12.98 -6.20 1.92
N GLU A 28 -12.61 -7.47 1.72
CA GLU A 28 -11.63 -8.17 2.54
C GLU A 28 -10.24 -7.54 2.42
N ALA A 29 -9.79 -7.26 1.19
CA ALA A 29 -8.52 -6.58 0.95
C ALA A 29 -8.51 -5.15 1.53
N ILE A 30 -9.64 -4.43 1.45
CA ILE A 30 -9.79 -3.10 2.08
C ILE A 30 -9.65 -3.21 3.60
N SER A 31 -10.26 -4.22 4.21
CA SER A 31 -10.16 -4.49 5.66
C SER A 31 -8.70 -4.78 6.05
N ARG A 32 -8.01 -5.65 5.32
CA ARG A 32 -6.58 -5.96 5.54
C ARG A 32 -5.71 -4.73 5.39
N TYR A 33 -5.96 -3.91 4.37
CA TYR A 33 -5.28 -2.63 4.20
C TYR A 33 -5.51 -1.72 5.41
N GLY A 34 -6.73 -1.64 5.94
CA GLY A 34 -7.06 -0.89 7.16
C GLY A 34 -6.22 -1.35 8.35
N THR A 35 -6.17 -2.67 8.60
CA THR A 35 -5.32 -3.25 9.67
C THR A 35 -3.85 -2.93 9.45
N LEU A 36 -3.36 -3.08 8.21
CA LEU A 36 -1.97 -2.79 7.86
C LEU A 36 -1.64 -1.31 8.03
N LYS A 37 -2.53 -0.39 7.67
CA LYS A 37 -2.34 1.05 7.83
C LYS A 37 -2.17 1.42 9.31
N SER A 38 -2.98 0.84 10.19
CA SER A 38 -2.90 1.07 11.64
C SER A 38 -1.61 0.52 12.24
N ALA A 39 -1.11 -0.63 11.77
CA ALA A 39 0.11 -1.26 12.31
C ALA A 39 1.41 -0.73 11.66
N HIS A 40 1.37 -0.47 10.35
CA HIS A 40 2.53 -0.19 9.49
C HIS A 40 2.18 0.80 8.36
N ILE A 41 2.04 2.08 8.73
CA ILE A 41 1.65 3.17 7.82
C ILE A 41 2.50 3.20 6.54
N GLN A 42 3.83 3.11 6.64
CA GLN A 42 4.72 3.16 5.47
C GLN A 42 4.46 2.02 4.47
N LYS A 43 4.28 0.79 4.95
CA LYS A 43 3.97 -0.37 4.08
C LYS A 43 2.61 -0.20 3.41
N ALA A 44 1.62 0.27 4.15
CA ALA A 44 0.29 0.53 3.62
C ALA A 44 0.32 1.60 2.50
N LEU A 45 1.06 2.69 2.70
CA LEU A 45 1.23 3.74 1.68
C LEU A 45 1.93 3.22 0.41
N GLN A 46 2.96 2.38 0.56
CA GLN A 46 3.63 1.77 -0.61
C GLN A 46 2.68 0.84 -1.37
N ALA A 47 1.94 -0.01 -0.65
CA ALA A 47 1.00 -0.94 -1.26
C ALA A 47 -0.12 -0.21 -2.02
N ILE A 48 -0.73 0.81 -1.41
CA ILE A 48 -1.83 1.55 -2.02
C ILE A 48 -1.37 2.40 -3.21
N ALA A 49 -0.17 2.99 -3.14
CA ALA A 49 0.42 3.73 -4.24
C ALA A 49 0.69 2.83 -5.45
N LEU A 50 1.21 1.62 -5.22
CA LEU A 50 1.42 0.63 -6.27
C LEU A 50 0.09 0.20 -6.91
N ILE A 51 -0.94 -0.07 -6.10
CA ILE A 51 -2.27 -0.42 -6.62
C ILE A 51 -2.86 0.74 -7.44
N ALA A 52 -2.77 1.97 -6.95
CA ALA A 52 -3.25 3.15 -7.67
C ALA A 52 -2.50 3.37 -9.00
N GLN A 53 -1.20 3.08 -9.03
CA GLN A 53 -0.40 3.14 -10.26
C GLN A 53 -0.81 2.05 -11.26
N LEU A 54 -1.01 0.81 -10.81
CA LEU A 54 -1.48 -0.28 -11.66
C LEU A 54 -2.91 0.00 -12.18
N ALA A 55 -3.74 0.62 -11.34
CA ALA A 55 -5.08 1.07 -11.70
C ALA A 55 -5.03 2.16 -12.78
N SER A 56 -4.19 3.18 -12.63
CA SER A 56 -4.07 4.28 -13.60
C SER A 56 -3.53 3.82 -14.95
N GLN A 57 -2.75 2.74 -14.98
CA GLN A 57 -2.26 2.09 -16.20
C GLN A 57 -3.26 1.09 -16.80
N ASN A 58 -4.47 0.97 -16.26
CA ASN A 58 -5.47 -0.04 -16.66
C ASN A 58 -4.92 -1.49 -16.64
N GLN A 59 -3.92 -1.76 -15.79
CA GLN A 59 -3.36 -3.11 -15.62
C GLN A 59 -4.19 -3.98 -14.67
N ILE A 60 -5.05 -3.36 -13.87
CA ILE A 60 -6.00 -4.06 -13.01
C ILE A 60 -7.30 -4.30 -13.81
N LYS A 61 -7.48 -5.53 -14.27
CA LYS A 61 -8.70 -5.96 -14.98
C LYS A 61 -9.83 -6.37 -14.05
N GLU A 62 -9.48 -6.85 -12.86
CA GLU A 62 -10.41 -7.39 -11.87
C GLU A 62 -10.06 -6.86 -10.48
N LYS A 63 -11.01 -6.91 -9.54
CA LYS A 63 -10.77 -6.45 -8.17
C LYS A 63 -9.69 -7.31 -7.50
N ILE A 64 -8.74 -6.64 -6.84
CA ILE A 64 -7.70 -7.24 -6.02
C ILE A 64 -8.34 -7.94 -4.82
N THR A 65 -8.15 -9.26 -4.77
CA THR A 65 -8.59 -10.10 -3.66
C THR A 65 -7.66 -9.97 -2.45
N ASP A 66 -8.11 -10.44 -1.30
CA ASP A 66 -7.27 -10.46 -0.08
C ASP A 66 -5.94 -11.20 -0.30
N GLU A 67 -5.99 -12.34 -1.00
CA GLU A 67 -4.81 -13.14 -1.30
C GLU A 67 -3.86 -12.39 -2.25
N GLN A 68 -4.37 -11.76 -3.31
CA GLN A 68 -3.54 -10.96 -4.21
C GLN A 68 -2.90 -9.78 -3.49
N PHE A 69 -3.63 -9.13 -2.58
CA PHE A 69 -3.09 -8.06 -1.75
C PHE A 69 -1.98 -8.58 -0.84
N LYS A 70 -2.16 -9.73 -0.21
CA LYS A 70 -1.12 -10.38 0.62
C LYS A 70 0.14 -10.71 -0.19
N GLN A 71 -0.02 -11.26 -1.40
CA GLN A 71 1.10 -11.54 -2.30
C GLN A 71 1.85 -10.26 -2.69
N LEU A 72 1.14 -9.15 -2.93
CA LEU A 72 1.74 -7.84 -3.15
C LEU A 72 2.60 -7.40 -1.95
N LEU A 73 2.07 -7.52 -0.74
CA LEU A 73 2.78 -7.15 0.49
C LEU A 73 4.05 -7.96 0.68
N MET A 74 4.02 -9.27 0.39
CA MET A 74 5.19 -10.13 0.48
C MET A 74 6.31 -9.71 -0.49
N ARG A 75 5.97 -9.18 -1.66
CA ARG A 75 6.94 -8.68 -2.65
C ARG A 75 7.49 -7.30 -2.29
N LEU A 76 6.74 -6.51 -1.51
CA LEU A 76 7.18 -5.21 -1.00
C LEU A 76 8.11 -5.35 0.20
N GLU A 77 8.15 -6.52 0.86
CA GLU A 77 9.17 -6.78 1.87
C GLU A 77 10.54 -6.96 1.20
N PRO A 78 11.57 -6.22 1.63
CA PRO A 78 12.93 -6.50 1.17
C PRO A 78 13.28 -7.93 1.57
N GLU A 79 13.83 -8.72 0.62
CA GLU A 79 14.35 -10.06 0.91
C GLU A 79 15.14 -10.01 2.22
N LYS A 80 14.76 -10.88 3.17
CA LYS A 80 15.43 -10.98 4.47
C LYS A 80 16.93 -11.00 4.22
N LYS A 81 17.64 -9.94 4.66
CA LYS A 81 19.11 -9.90 4.63
C LYS A 81 19.61 -11.21 5.24
N GLU A 82 20.37 -11.98 4.48
CA GLU A 82 21.05 -13.18 4.98
C GLU A 82 21.81 -12.79 6.26
N THR A 83 21.31 -13.23 7.42
CA THR A 83 22.07 -13.12 8.65
C THR A 83 23.20 -14.14 8.55
N ARG A 84 24.38 -13.70 8.09
CA ARG A 84 25.61 -14.47 8.22
C ARG A 84 25.91 -14.64 9.70
N ILE A 85 25.44 -15.75 10.28
CA ILE A 85 25.82 -16.15 11.64
C ILE A 85 27.27 -16.63 11.58
N ILE A 86 28.20 -15.74 11.87
CA ILE A 86 29.60 -16.12 12.10
C ILE A 86 29.66 -16.72 13.50
N ARG A 87 29.76 -18.05 13.61
CA ARG A 87 30.11 -18.70 14.88
C ARG A 87 31.60 -18.48 15.14
N LYS A 88 31.94 -17.98 16.33
CA LYS A 88 33.31 -17.83 16.83
C LYS A 88 33.74 -19.10 17.55
#